data_AF-A0A2N6ATX4-F1
#
_entry.id   AF-A0A2N6ATX4-F1
#
_cell.length_a   1.000
_cell.length_b   1.000
_cell.length_c   1.000
_cell.angle_alpha   90.00
_cell.angle_beta   90.00
_cell.angle_gamma   90.00
#
_symmetry.space_group_name_H-M   'P 1'
#
loop_
_entity.id
_entity.type
_entity.pdbx_description
1 polymer ?
#
loop_
_entity_poly.entity_id
_entity_poly.type
_entity_poly.pdbx_seq_one_letter_code
_entity_poly.pdbx_strand_id
1 'polypeptide(L)'
;MVENIIEMKPLEMESKEMAGMFENYYFILGVVNNLFLISIFLTVKFWGTSKVKVMGIAYLSLAAPSIYGILIARQLDIPAGYSIFLGIFTAFLLLEGLYEYVLKVPFRNNWKLLVPYLMLYWSMNYGFVVMSWENSVGQGRIMLGLFIVQLISNILSHTKKKRCE
;
A
#
# COMPACT_ATOMS: atom_id res chain seq x y z
N MET A 1 -40.33 0.15 24.73
CA MET A 1 -39.33 -0.96 24.76
C MET A 1 -39.21 -1.66 23.41
N VAL A 2 -40.28 -1.75 22.59
CA VAL A 2 -40.23 -2.35 21.24
C VAL A 2 -39.65 -1.39 20.18
N GLU A 3 -39.90 -0.08 20.27
CA GLU A 3 -39.34 0.93 19.34
C GLU A 3 -37.79 0.98 19.37
N ASN A 4 -37.18 0.95 20.56
CA ASN A 4 -35.71 0.92 20.70
C ASN A 4 -35.05 -0.32 20.05
N ILE A 5 -35.77 -1.46 19.95
CA ILE A 5 -35.22 -2.68 19.34
C ILE A 5 -35.29 -2.60 17.81
N ILE A 6 -36.32 -1.93 17.28
CA ILE A 6 -36.50 -1.74 15.84
C ILE A 6 -35.55 -0.67 15.30
N GLU A 7 -35.20 0.37 16.07
CA GLU A 7 -34.21 1.39 15.67
C GLU A 7 -32.74 0.94 15.83
N MET A 8 -32.40 0.05 16.77
CA MET A 8 -31.02 -0.45 16.91
C MET A 8 -30.57 -1.30 15.71
N LYS A 9 -31.46 -2.13 15.16
CA LYS A 9 -31.16 -3.05 14.06
C LYS A 9 -30.75 -2.38 12.73
N PRO A 10 -31.38 -1.29 12.26
CA PRO A 10 -30.95 -0.56 11.07
C PRO A 10 -29.63 0.18 11.27
N LEU A 11 -29.36 0.73 12.47
CA LEU A 11 -28.08 1.40 12.77
C LEU A 11 -26.90 0.42 12.79
N GLU A 12 -27.08 -0.78 13.35
CA GLU A 12 -26.05 -1.84 13.31
C GLU A 12 -25.80 -2.35 11.88
N MET A 13 -26.86 -2.44 11.07
CA MET A 13 -26.76 -2.86 9.67
C MET A 13 -25.99 -1.84 8.84
N GLU A 14 -26.31 -0.55 8.99
CA GLU A 14 -25.62 0.55 8.31
C GLU A 14 -24.15 0.61 8.72
N SER A 15 -23.83 0.48 10.01
CA SER A 15 -22.45 0.43 10.50
C SER A 15 -21.65 -0.72 9.87
N LYS A 16 -22.25 -1.91 9.77
CA LYS A 16 -21.60 -3.08 9.18
C LYS A 16 -21.38 -2.93 7.67
N GLU A 17 -22.33 -2.33 6.96
CA GLU A 17 -22.17 -2.02 5.53
C GLU A 17 -21.04 -1.02 5.30
N MET A 18 -20.98 0.05 6.11
CA MET A 18 -19.93 1.06 6.02
C MET A 18 -18.54 0.49 6.33
N ALA A 19 -18.43 -0.42 7.30
CA ALA A 19 -17.20 -1.15 7.56
C ALA A 19 -16.80 -2.02 6.35
N GLY A 20 -17.73 -2.79 5.79
CA GLY A 20 -17.45 -3.61 4.59
C GLY A 20 -17.03 -2.78 3.37
N MET A 21 -17.61 -1.58 3.20
CA MET A 21 -17.18 -0.64 2.16
C MET A 21 -15.75 -0.14 2.39
N PHE A 22 -15.38 0.15 3.65
CA PHE A 22 -14.03 0.57 4.01
C PHE A 22 -13.00 -0.56 3.79
N GLU A 23 -13.33 -1.79 4.15
CA GLU A 23 -12.42 -2.93 3.94
C GLU A 23 -12.15 -3.17 2.44
N ASN A 24 -13.19 -3.06 1.62
CA ASN A 24 -13.04 -3.12 0.16
C ASN A 24 -12.20 -1.96 -0.38
N TYR A 25 -12.37 -0.76 0.15
CA TYR A 25 -11.52 0.39 -0.19
C TYR A 25 -10.05 0.12 0.14
N TYR A 26 -9.76 -0.37 1.35
CA TYR A 26 -8.40 -0.71 1.77
C TYR A 26 -7.78 -1.80 0.88
N PHE A 27 -8.56 -2.83 0.55
CA PHE A 27 -8.15 -3.89 -0.36
C PHE A 27 -7.81 -3.34 -1.75
N ILE A 28 -8.68 -2.52 -2.35
CA ILE A 28 -8.44 -1.90 -3.66
C ILE A 28 -7.17 -1.04 -3.63
N LEU A 29 -6.97 -0.26 -2.58
CA LEU A 29 -5.75 0.54 -2.41
C LEU A 29 -4.50 -0.34 -2.38
N GLY A 30 -4.55 -1.49 -1.70
CA GLY A 30 -3.47 -2.47 -1.68
C GLY A 30 -3.19 -3.10 -3.05
N VAL A 31 -4.24 -3.42 -3.82
CA VAL A 31 -4.11 -3.94 -5.18
C VAL A 31 -3.43 -2.90 -6.07
N VAL A 32 -3.92 -1.66 -6.04
CA VAL A 32 -3.37 -0.55 -6.82
C VAL A 32 -1.91 -0.30 -6.44
N ASN A 33 -1.58 -0.28 -5.14
CA ASN A 33 -0.21 -0.15 -4.66
C ASN A 33 0.71 -1.24 -5.24
N ASN A 34 0.29 -2.51 -5.18
CA ASN A 34 1.09 -3.62 -5.71
C ASN A 34 1.30 -3.49 -7.23
N LEU A 35 0.24 -3.16 -7.98
CA LEU A 35 0.33 -2.96 -9.43
C LEU A 35 1.27 -1.82 -9.80
N PHE A 36 1.25 -0.71 -9.07
CA PHE A 36 2.22 0.38 -9.25
C PHE A 36 3.65 -0.09 -9.01
N LEU A 37 3.92 -0.76 -7.89
CA LEU A 37 5.26 -1.23 -7.55
C LEU A 37 5.79 -2.25 -8.57
N ILE A 38 4.97 -3.22 -8.97
CA ILE A 38 5.30 -4.16 -10.06
C ILE A 38 5.65 -3.38 -11.33
N SER A 39 4.80 -2.44 -11.73
CA SER A 39 5.01 -1.65 -12.95
C SER A 39 6.30 -0.83 -12.89
N ILE A 40 6.62 -0.23 -11.74
CA ILE A 40 7.87 0.50 -11.52
C ILE A 40 9.08 -0.44 -11.68
N PHE A 41 9.09 -1.59 -10.99
CA PHE A 41 10.22 -2.53 -11.06
C PHE A 41 10.41 -3.09 -12.48
N LEU A 42 9.32 -3.41 -13.19
CA LEU A 42 9.41 -3.87 -14.57
C LEU A 42 9.86 -2.74 -15.53
N THR A 43 9.41 -1.49 -15.31
CA THR A 43 9.87 -0.34 -16.10
C THR A 43 11.37 -0.10 -15.93
N VAL A 44 11.87 -0.18 -14.69
CA VAL A 44 13.31 -0.11 -14.38
C VAL A 44 14.08 -1.18 -15.16
N LYS A 45 13.53 -2.41 -15.24
CA LYS A 45 14.16 -3.53 -15.93
C LYS A 45 14.23 -3.36 -17.45
N PHE A 46 13.13 -2.92 -18.07
CA PHE A 46 12.96 -3.02 -19.53
C PHE A 46 13.11 -1.70 -20.29
N TRP A 47 12.74 -0.55 -19.70
CA TRP A 47 12.65 0.74 -20.41
C TRP A 47 13.64 1.81 -19.92
N GLY A 48 14.42 1.54 -18.89
CA GLY A 48 15.41 2.48 -18.35
C GLY A 48 14.81 3.58 -17.46
N THR A 49 15.67 4.41 -16.88
CA THR A 49 15.33 5.31 -15.75
C THR A 49 14.47 6.51 -16.13
N SER A 50 14.42 6.94 -17.40
CA SER A 50 13.71 8.17 -17.81
C SER A 50 12.18 8.08 -17.64
N LYS A 51 11.58 6.90 -17.86
CA LYS A 51 10.12 6.70 -17.68
C LYS A 51 9.71 6.43 -16.23
N VAL A 52 10.68 6.10 -15.37
CA VAL A 52 10.44 5.78 -13.95
C VAL A 52 10.01 7.02 -13.18
N LYS A 53 10.48 8.21 -13.55
CA LYS A 53 10.13 9.46 -12.86
C LYS A 53 8.63 9.78 -12.91
N VAL A 54 7.98 9.60 -14.06
CA VAL A 54 6.54 9.85 -14.19
C VAL A 54 5.74 8.84 -13.37
N MET A 55 6.13 7.56 -13.44
CA MET A 55 5.52 6.48 -12.65
C MET A 55 5.70 6.70 -11.14
N GLY A 56 6.86 7.19 -10.71
CA GLY A 56 7.12 7.51 -9.32
C GLY A 56 6.25 8.67 -8.80
N ILE A 57 6.06 9.73 -9.60
CA ILE A 57 5.13 10.82 -9.23
C ILE A 57 3.69 10.30 -9.14
N ALA A 58 3.26 9.50 -10.12
CA ALA A 58 1.94 8.88 -10.09
C ALA A 58 1.76 7.99 -8.85
N TYR A 59 2.79 7.25 -8.45
CA TYR A 59 2.77 6.43 -7.25
C TYR A 59 2.65 7.24 -5.95
N LEU A 60 3.32 8.40 -5.86
CA LEU A 60 3.18 9.31 -4.72
C LEU A 60 1.76 9.86 -4.55
N SER A 61 0.97 9.92 -5.62
CA SER A 61 -0.44 10.35 -5.53
C SER A 61 -1.28 9.46 -4.63
N LEU A 62 -0.87 8.20 -4.38
CA LEU A 62 -1.52 7.28 -3.45
C LEU A 62 -1.48 7.75 -1.99
N ALA A 63 -0.67 8.76 -1.66
CA ALA A 63 -0.68 9.37 -0.33
C ALA A 63 -2.03 10.03 -0.03
N ALA A 64 -2.68 10.64 -1.03
CA ALA A 64 -3.98 11.28 -0.85
C ALA A 64 -5.10 10.28 -0.46
N PRO A 65 -5.34 9.18 -1.20
CA PRO A 65 -6.30 8.17 -0.75
C PRO A 65 -5.87 7.52 0.57
N SER A 66 -4.57 7.29 0.81
CA SER A 66 -4.13 6.75 2.10
C SER A 66 -4.51 7.64 3.29
N ILE A 67 -4.25 8.95 3.20
CA ILE A 67 -4.62 9.93 4.23
C ILE A 67 -6.13 9.99 4.41
N TYR A 68 -6.89 10.03 3.30
CA TYR A 68 -8.35 9.99 3.35
C TYR A 68 -8.85 8.74 4.08
N GLY A 69 -8.27 7.57 3.80
CA GLY A 69 -8.60 6.32 4.49
C GLY A 69 -8.38 6.38 6.00
N ILE A 70 -7.29 7.03 6.46
CA ILE A 70 -7.04 7.21 7.90
C ILE A 70 -8.13 8.05 8.56
N LEU A 71 -8.58 9.12 7.90
CA LEU A 71 -9.63 10.00 8.43
C LEU A 71 -10.95 9.25 8.56
N ILE A 72 -11.33 8.50 7.52
CA ILE A 72 -12.56 7.69 7.50
C ILE A 72 -12.51 6.56 8.53
N ALA A 73 -11.39 5.85 8.62
CA ALA A 73 -11.23 4.76 9.59
C ALA A 73 -11.45 5.23 11.04
N ARG A 74 -11.00 6.45 11.37
CA ARG A 74 -11.23 7.05 12.68
C ARG A 74 -12.68 7.47 12.93
N GLN A 75 -13.36 7.94 11.88
CA GLN A 75 -14.77 8.35 11.99
C GLN A 75 -15.72 7.17 12.14
N LEU A 76 -15.40 6.05 11.49
CA LEU A 76 -16.24 4.84 11.45
C LEU A 76 -15.89 3.80 12.53
N ASP A 77 -15.04 4.16 13.50
CA ASP A 77 -14.55 3.27 14.58
C ASP A 77 -14.00 1.92 14.05
N ILE A 78 -13.33 1.98 12.90
CA ILE A 78 -12.71 0.81 12.26
C ILE A 78 -11.51 0.36 13.12
N PRO A 79 -11.25 -0.96 13.22
CA PRO A 79 -10.09 -1.46 13.95
C PRO A 79 -8.80 -0.70 13.65
N ALA A 80 -8.10 -0.31 14.72
CA ALA A 80 -6.94 0.58 14.64
C ALA A 80 -5.83 0.06 13.70
N GLY A 81 -5.74 -1.26 13.49
CA GLY A 81 -4.80 -1.89 12.56
C GLY A 81 -4.82 -1.27 11.16
N TYR A 82 -6.01 -1.01 10.61
CA TYR A 82 -6.14 -0.37 9.30
C TYR A 82 -5.50 1.03 9.27
N SER A 83 -5.79 1.86 10.28
CA SER A 83 -5.20 3.20 10.39
C SER A 83 -3.69 3.16 10.60
N ILE A 84 -3.18 2.20 11.38
CA ILE A 84 -1.75 2.02 11.62
C ILE A 84 -1.03 1.68 10.31
N PHE A 85 -1.53 0.70 9.56
CA PHE A 85 -0.90 0.29 8.30
C PHE A 85 -1.03 1.34 7.20
N LEU A 86 -2.17 2.06 7.11
CA LEU A 86 -2.28 3.24 6.24
C LEU A 86 -1.30 4.35 6.66
N GLY A 87 -1.08 4.54 7.96
CA GLY A 87 -0.08 5.47 8.47
C GLY A 87 1.34 5.10 8.03
N ILE A 88 1.70 3.83 8.16
CA ILE A 88 2.99 3.29 7.70
C ILE A 88 3.12 3.46 6.18
N PHE A 89 2.08 3.14 5.41
CA PHE A 89 2.05 3.32 3.96
C PHE A 89 2.23 4.79 3.57
N THR A 90 1.55 5.70 4.25
CA THR A 90 1.70 7.14 4.03
C THR A 90 3.12 7.60 4.34
N ALA A 91 3.68 7.16 5.47
CA ALA A 91 5.06 7.48 5.84
C ALA A 91 6.07 6.96 4.81
N PHE A 92 5.86 5.75 4.28
CA PHE A 92 6.65 5.19 3.20
C PHE A 92 6.62 6.10 1.95
N LEU A 93 5.44 6.50 1.49
CA LEU A 93 5.29 7.37 0.32
C LEU A 93 5.93 8.75 0.54
N LEU A 94 5.73 9.33 1.72
CA LEU A 94 6.36 10.62 2.07
C LEU A 94 7.88 10.50 2.09
N LEU A 95 8.43 9.40 2.58
CA LEU A 95 9.87 9.17 2.61
C LEU A 95 10.44 8.98 1.19
N GLU A 96 9.75 8.22 0.33
CA GLU A 96 10.10 8.09 -1.09
C GLU A 96 10.08 9.46 -1.78
N GLY A 97 9.03 10.25 -1.55
CA GLY A 97 8.90 11.61 -2.06
C GLY A 97 10.04 12.53 -1.61
N LEU A 98 10.34 12.50 -0.31
CA LEU A 98 11.39 13.30 0.31
C LEU A 98 12.76 12.94 -0.25
N TYR A 99 13.12 11.66 -0.29
CA TYR A 99 14.44 11.23 -0.75
C TYR A 99 14.66 11.43 -2.24
N GLU A 100 13.68 11.08 -3.08
CA GLU A 100 13.85 11.06 -4.53
C GLU A 100 13.58 12.44 -5.16
N TYR A 101 12.59 13.21 -4.68
CA TYR A 101 12.15 14.44 -5.36
C TYR A 101 12.62 15.72 -4.67
N VAL A 102 12.55 15.76 -3.33
CA VAL A 102 12.91 16.96 -2.55
C VAL A 102 14.41 17.02 -2.34
N LEU A 103 14.99 15.98 -1.74
CA LEU A 103 16.41 15.93 -1.38
C LEU A 103 17.30 15.39 -2.50
N LYS A 104 16.75 14.59 -3.41
CA LYS A 104 17.48 13.93 -4.52
C LYS A 104 18.74 13.19 -4.06
N VAL A 105 18.67 12.58 -2.88
CA VAL A 105 19.81 11.87 -2.28
C VAL A 105 19.88 10.44 -2.84
N PRO A 106 21.09 9.90 -3.10
CA PRO A 106 21.25 8.50 -3.50
C PRO A 106 21.10 7.57 -2.28
N PHE A 107 19.93 7.61 -1.63
CA PHE A 107 19.67 6.92 -0.36
C PHE A 107 19.88 5.41 -0.44
N ARG A 108 19.72 4.83 -1.63
CA ARG A 108 19.96 3.41 -1.93
C ARG A 108 21.42 2.99 -1.72
N ASN A 109 22.37 3.94 -1.71
CA ASN A 109 23.79 3.70 -1.43
C ASN A 109 24.18 3.99 0.02
N ASN A 110 23.24 4.47 0.85
CA ASN A 110 23.49 4.80 2.25
C ASN A 110 22.60 3.94 3.16
N TRP A 111 23.20 2.96 3.82
CA TRP A 111 22.48 2.00 4.66
C TRP A 111 21.63 2.65 5.76
N LYS A 112 22.06 3.80 6.30
CA LYS A 112 21.31 4.53 7.35
C LYS A 112 19.98 5.08 6.85
N LEU A 113 19.87 5.37 5.56
CA LEU A 113 18.64 5.82 4.92
C LEU A 113 17.87 4.66 4.29
N LEU A 114 18.60 3.67 3.75
CA LEU A 114 18.02 2.49 3.11
C LEU A 114 17.29 1.58 4.11
N VAL A 115 17.85 1.33 5.29
CA VAL A 115 17.23 0.39 6.25
C VAL A 115 15.86 0.88 6.72
N PRO A 116 15.68 2.13 7.20
CA PRO A 116 14.35 2.63 7.58
C PRO A 116 13.36 2.62 6.40
N TYR A 117 13.85 2.93 5.19
CA TYR A 117 13.05 2.85 3.98
C TYR A 117 12.55 1.41 3.71
N LEU A 118 13.44 0.42 3.80
CA LEU A 118 13.07 -0.99 3.63
C LEU A 118 12.14 -1.47 4.73
N MET A 119 12.34 -1.05 5.99
CA MET A 119 11.43 -1.38 7.08
C MET A 119 10.00 -0.91 6.76
N LEU A 120 9.83 0.34 6.35
CA LEU A 120 8.52 0.87 5.95
C LEU A 120 7.93 0.11 4.75
N TYR A 121 8.75 -0.20 3.74
CA TYR A 121 8.34 -1.01 2.60
C TYR A 121 7.81 -2.39 3.01
N TRP A 122 8.53 -3.11 3.87
CA TRP A 122 8.08 -4.44 4.33
C TRP A 122 6.84 -4.34 5.21
N SER A 123 6.81 -3.39 6.14
CA SER A 123 5.69 -3.19 7.06
C SER A 123 4.39 -2.81 6.33
N MET A 124 4.43 -1.93 5.32
CA MET A 124 3.22 -1.58 4.57
C MET A 124 2.67 -2.77 3.78
N ASN A 125 3.54 -3.58 3.15
CA ASN A 125 3.09 -4.71 2.34
C ASN A 125 2.51 -5.81 3.22
N TYR A 126 3.14 -6.07 4.37
CA TYR A 126 2.59 -6.94 5.41
C TYR A 126 1.19 -6.48 5.84
N GLY A 127 1.04 -5.18 6.12
CA GLY A 127 -0.24 -4.60 6.48
C GLY A 127 -1.34 -4.79 5.45
N PHE A 128 -1.03 -4.58 4.17
CA PHE A 128 -2.01 -4.82 3.11
C PHE A 128 -2.43 -6.28 3.02
N VAL A 129 -1.50 -7.22 3.18
CA VAL A 129 -1.80 -8.66 3.15
C VAL A 129 -2.63 -9.09 4.36
N VAL A 130 -2.18 -8.78 5.58
CA VAL A 130 -2.81 -9.29 6.81
C VAL A 130 -4.20 -8.70 7.00
N MET A 131 -4.37 -7.40 6.85
CA MET A 131 -5.69 -6.78 7.04
C MET A 131 -6.70 -7.28 5.99
N SER A 132 -6.25 -7.48 4.74
CA SER A 132 -7.12 -8.08 3.70
C SER A 132 -7.48 -9.54 4.02
N TRP A 133 -6.59 -10.27 4.69
CA TRP A 133 -6.81 -11.66 5.09
C TRP A 133 -7.77 -11.79 6.26
N GLU A 134 -7.70 -10.86 7.23
CA GLU A 134 -8.63 -10.78 8.35
C GLU A 134 -10.07 -10.57 7.88
N ASN A 135 -10.27 -9.73 6.86
CA ASN A 135 -11.58 -9.54 6.26
C ASN A 135 -12.01 -10.77 5.43
N SER A 136 -11.17 -11.20 4.48
CA SER A 136 -11.53 -12.29 3.58
C SER A 136 -10.32 -13.11 3.16
N VAL A 137 -10.42 -14.43 3.32
CA VAL A 137 -9.40 -15.39 2.82
C VAL A 137 -9.16 -15.22 1.32
N GLY A 138 -10.19 -14.88 0.54
CA GLY A 138 -10.08 -14.63 -0.89
C GLY A 138 -9.23 -13.40 -1.19
N GLN A 139 -9.54 -12.27 -0.54
CA GLN A 139 -8.78 -11.02 -0.69
C GLN A 139 -7.33 -11.18 -0.20
N GLY A 140 -7.13 -11.84 0.94
CA GLY A 140 -5.80 -12.17 1.47
C GLY A 140 -4.93 -12.97 0.50
N ARG A 141 -5.49 -14.02 -0.13
CA ARG A 141 -4.77 -14.82 -1.15
C ARG A 141 -4.38 -13.98 -2.36
N ILE A 142 -5.27 -13.12 -2.84
CA ILE A 142 -4.98 -12.22 -3.96
C ILE A 142 -3.84 -11.27 -3.59
N MET A 143 -3.92 -10.63 -2.42
CA MET A 143 -2.91 -9.68 -1.97
C MET A 143 -1.54 -10.34 -1.77
N LEU A 144 -1.50 -11.55 -1.20
CA LEU A 144 -0.28 -12.33 -1.05
C LEU A 144 0.31 -12.70 -2.42
N GLY A 145 -0.52 -13.15 -3.36
CA GLY A 145 -0.09 -13.46 -4.73
C GLY A 145 0.53 -12.24 -5.42
N LEU A 146 -0.14 -11.09 -5.33
CA LEU A 146 0.38 -9.82 -5.85
C LEU A 146 1.70 -9.43 -5.19
N PHE A 147 1.81 -9.58 -3.88
CA PHE A 147 3.04 -9.29 -3.16
C PHE A 147 4.20 -10.21 -3.58
N ILE A 148 3.95 -11.50 -3.80
CA ILE A 148 4.96 -12.43 -4.33
C ILE A 148 5.42 -11.98 -5.72
N VAL A 149 4.49 -11.63 -6.62
CA VAL A 149 4.82 -11.13 -7.96
C VAL A 149 5.62 -9.82 -7.87
N GLN A 150 5.28 -8.94 -6.94
CA GLN A 150 6.03 -7.72 -6.65
C GLN A 150 7.46 -8.03 -6.19
N LEU A 151 7.66 -8.99 -5.29
CA LEU A 151 8.99 -9.41 -4.84
C LEU A 151 9.83 -9.98 -5.98
N ILE A 152 9.24 -10.84 -6.82
CA ILE A 152 9.93 -11.38 -8.01
C ILE A 152 10.34 -10.23 -8.94
N SER A 153 9.42 -9.28 -9.20
CA SER A 153 9.68 -8.13 -10.06
C SER A 153 10.80 -7.25 -9.50
N ASN A 154 10.81 -7.01 -8.18
CA ASN A 154 11.87 -6.29 -7.49
C ASN A 154 13.23 -6.96 -7.70
N ILE A 155 13.34 -8.26 -7.42
CA ILE A 155 14.58 -9.02 -7.61
C ILE A 155 15.06 -8.93 -9.07
N LEU A 156 14.16 -9.19 -10.03
CA LEU A 156 14.48 -9.14 -11.45
C LEU A 156 14.99 -7.77 -11.91
N SER A 157 14.48 -6.68 -11.31
CA SER A 157 14.92 -5.31 -11.61
C SER A 157 16.37 -5.06 -11.18
N HIS A 158 16.87 -5.77 -10.17
CA HIS A 158 18.24 -5.65 -9.66
C HIS A 158 19.21 -6.70 -10.23
N THR A 159 18.71 -7.77 -10.86
CA THR A 159 19.57 -8.74 -11.55
C THR A 159 20.23 -8.09 -12.78
N LYS A 160 21.56 -7.94 -12.74
CA LYS A 160 22.36 -7.46 -13.88
C LYS A 160 22.07 -8.32 -15.10
N LYS A 161 21.78 -7.69 -16.25
CA LYS A 161 21.71 -8.37 -17.54
C LYS A 161 23.12 -8.92 -17.79
N LYS A 162 23.32 -10.24 -17.77
CA LYS A 162 24.54 -10.83 -18.33
C LYS A 162 24.58 -10.37 -19.79
N ARG A 163 25.54 -9.51 -20.11
CA ARG A 163 25.83 -9.12 -21.49
C ARG A 163 26.35 -10.40 -22.14
N CYS A 164 25.56 -11.02 -23.03
CA CYS A 164 26.14 -12.00 -23.95
C CYS A 164 27.05 -11.18 -24.85
N GLU A 165 28.36 -11.40 -24.68
CA GLU A 165 29.38 -11.02 -25.66
C GLU A 165 29.33 -12.01 -26.83
#